data_AF-A0A235EUE7-F1
#
_entry.id   AF-A0A235EUE7-F1
#
_cell.length_a   1.000
_cell.length_b   1.000
_cell.length_c   1.000
_cell.angle_alpha   90.00
_cell.angle_beta   90.00
_cell.angle_gamma   90.00
#
_symmetry.space_group_name_H-M   'P 1'
#
loop_
_entity.id
_entity.type
_entity.pdbx_description
1 polymer ?
#
loop_
_entity_poly.entity_id
_entity_poly.type
_entity_poly.pdbx_seq_one_letter_code
_entity_poly.pdbx_strand_id
1 'polypeptide(L)'
;MCMPFSEEALAEVLGVRFRLSLSGCVANTPGGPRQGVRATDIPEPNGFAVLVSTGWKSLEAGFFPDTYAGDLVRAMGRKAATSHQPFLSLVSTFEAGGKRIGMKVNGSVVLPENGLPPPPWNQLELRVRRLTDATSGNDGDLQADAETVASACLALLLLLLPLEEEEPAGLPLFEAGLPEGACSTVTVNRYERSPANRAACIAAHGSRCGICGFDFGVVYGPLAHGYIEVHHRTPVSRMGDGYRVDPVHDLIPLCANCHAAVHRVDPPMEPETLREMLATRRRMTCRPDSRSHPVKPS
;
A
#
# COMPACT_ATOMS: atom_id res chain seq x y z
N MET A 1 -26.06 14.79 -16.76
CA MET A 1 -26.41 14.75 -15.33
C MET A 1 -25.10 14.88 -14.59
N CYS A 2 -24.93 15.92 -13.76
CA CYS A 2 -23.70 16.07 -12.98
C CYS A 2 -23.58 14.86 -12.08
N MET A 3 -22.45 14.19 -12.13
CA MET A 3 -22.21 13.06 -11.26
C MET A 3 -21.89 13.58 -9.86
N PRO A 4 -22.30 12.88 -8.80
CA PRO A 4 -22.50 13.53 -7.52
C PRO A 4 -21.23 13.65 -6.67
N PHE A 5 -20.08 13.13 -7.14
CA PHE A 5 -18.75 13.27 -6.52
C PHE A 5 -17.67 13.26 -7.63
N SER A 6 -16.43 13.66 -7.34
CA SER A 6 -15.33 13.71 -8.33
C SER A 6 -14.53 12.42 -8.37
N GLU A 7 -14.46 11.81 -9.56
CA GLU A 7 -13.65 10.63 -9.85
C GLU A 7 -12.14 10.92 -9.82
N GLU A 8 -11.71 12.12 -10.20
CA GLU A 8 -10.31 12.54 -10.14
C GLU A 8 -9.84 12.70 -8.69
N ALA A 9 -10.63 13.37 -7.85
CA ALA A 9 -10.34 13.50 -6.42
C ALA A 9 -10.30 12.12 -5.74
N LEU A 10 -11.23 11.23 -6.12
CA LEU A 10 -11.23 9.85 -5.64
C LEU A 10 -9.96 9.09 -6.05
N ALA A 11 -9.51 9.24 -7.30
CA ALA A 11 -8.28 8.62 -7.80
C ALA A 11 -7.03 9.14 -7.09
N GLU A 12 -6.94 10.45 -6.84
CA GLU A 12 -5.83 11.06 -6.09
C GLU A 12 -5.75 10.50 -4.66
N VAL A 13 -6.87 10.53 -3.92
CA VAL A 13 -6.92 10.06 -2.54
C VAL A 13 -6.59 8.57 -2.44
N LEU A 14 -7.20 7.73 -3.28
CA LEU A 14 -6.94 6.28 -3.26
C LEU A 14 -5.53 5.96 -3.78
N GLY A 15 -5.05 6.67 -4.79
CA GLY A 15 -3.71 6.46 -5.37
C GLY A 15 -2.61 6.73 -4.35
N VAL A 16 -2.69 7.85 -3.62
CA VAL A 16 -1.77 8.16 -2.52
C VAL A 16 -1.89 7.14 -1.38
N ARG A 17 -3.12 6.77 -1.01
CA ARG A 17 -3.38 5.87 0.13
C ARG A 17 -2.86 4.45 -0.11
N PHE A 18 -3.04 3.93 -1.32
CA PHE A 18 -2.67 2.56 -1.67
C PHE A 18 -1.37 2.47 -2.46
N ARG A 19 -0.74 3.60 -2.80
CA ARG A 19 0.43 3.69 -3.69
C ARG A 19 0.21 2.99 -5.03
N LEU A 20 -0.96 3.21 -5.61
CA LEU A 20 -1.33 2.69 -6.91
C LEU A 20 -1.42 3.83 -7.91
N SER A 21 -1.05 3.57 -9.15
CA SER A 21 -1.38 4.47 -10.24
C SER A 21 -2.84 4.25 -10.63
N LEU A 22 -3.68 5.22 -10.25
CA LEU A 22 -5.12 5.20 -10.48
C LEU A 22 -5.53 6.42 -11.30
N SER A 23 -6.49 6.24 -12.20
CA SER A 23 -7.16 7.33 -12.90
C SER A 23 -8.66 7.34 -12.58
N GLY A 24 -9.25 8.54 -12.55
CA GLY A 24 -10.70 8.70 -12.50
C GLY A 24 -11.33 8.08 -13.74
N CYS A 25 -12.47 7.42 -13.58
CA CYS A 25 -13.17 6.81 -14.71
C CYS A 25 -14.69 6.85 -14.53
N VAL A 26 -15.39 6.87 -15.66
CA VAL A 26 -16.85 6.80 -15.74
C VAL A 26 -17.23 5.65 -16.67
N ALA A 27 -18.12 4.77 -16.23
CA ALA A 27 -18.59 3.64 -17.02
C ALA A 27 -20.10 3.52 -16.99
N ASN A 28 -20.69 3.22 -18.15
CA ASN A 28 -22.12 2.94 -18.28
C ASN A 28 -22.38 1.49 -17.91
N THR A 29 -23.09 1.27 -16.80
CA THR A 29 -23.54 -0.07 -16.38
C THR A 29 -25.04 -0.23 -16.65
N PRO A 30 -25.59 -1.46 -16.68
CA PRO A 30 -27.03 -1.68 -16.80
C PRO A 30 -27.86 -0.98 -15.70
N GLY A 31 -27.24 -0.68 -14.54
CA GLY A 31 -27.86 0.06 -13.44
C GLY A 31 -27.68 1.57 -13.51
N GLY A 32 -27.27 2.12 -14.65
CA GLY A 32 -26.97 3.54 -14.86
C GLY A 32 -25.46 3.83 -14.91
N PRO A 33 -25.11 5.09 -15.18
CA PRO A 33 -23.72 5.49 -15.21
C PRO A 33 -23.13 5.46 -13.79
N ARG A 34 -21.90 4.95 -13.68
CA ARG A 34 -21.15 4.86 -12.43
C ARG A 34 -19.81 5.54 -12.61
N GLN A 35 -19.27 6.05 -11.51
CA GLN A 35 -17.95 6.68 -11.50
C GLN A 35 -17.06 6.02 -10.48
N GLY A 36 -15.75 6.07 -10.68
CA GLY A 36 -14.82 5.55 -9.72
C GLY A 36 -13.39 5.64 -10.20
N VAL A 37 -12.60 4.63 -9.89
CA VAL A 37 -11.16 4.61 -10.18
C VAL A 37 -10.79 3.38 -10.98
N ARG A 38 -9.84 3.55 -11.89
CA ARG A 38 -9.26 2.47 -12.70
C ARG A 38 -7.78 2.34 -12.38
N ALA A 39 -7.31 1.10 -12.26
CA ALA A 39 -5.87 0.83 -12.17
C ALA A 39 -5.20 1.07 -13.54
N THR A 40 -4.21 1.94 -13.60
CA THR A 40 -3.52 2.30 -14.86
C THR A 40 -2.37 1.36 -15.20
N ASP A 41 -1.85 0.65 -14.21
CA ASP A 41 -0.71 -0.27 -14.39
C ASP A 41 -1.09 -1.52 -15.18
N ILE A 42 -2.38 -1.81 -15.31
CA ILE A 42 -2.91 -2.90 -16.14
C ILE A 42 -3.71 -2.27 -17.30
N PRO A 43 -3.19 -2.28 -18.53
CA PRO A 43 -3.86 -1.67 -19.65
C PRO A 43 -5.18 -2.38 -19.95
N GLU A 44 -6.14 -1.62 -20.47
CA GLU A 44 -7.31 -2.22 -21.09
C GLU A 44 -6.89 -3.17 -22.22
N PRO A 45 -7.63 -4.27 -22.44
CA PRO A 45 -8.88 -4.65 -21.79
C PRO A 45 -8.71 -5.76 -20.73
N ASN A 46 -7.59 -5.76 -19.99
CA ASN A 46 -7.21 -6.85 -19.07
C ASN A 46 -7.22 -6.44 -17.59
N GLY A 47 -7.53 -5.18 -17.29
CA GLY A 47 -7.48 -4.61 -15.95
C GLY A 47 -8.82 -4.67 -15.24
N PHE A 48 -9.01 -3.71 -14.34
CA PHE A 48 -10.25 -3.55 -13.61
C PHE A 48 -10.47 -2.10 -13.17
N ALA A 49 -11.72 -1.79 -12.89
CA ALA A 49 -12.13 -0.59 -12.20
C ALA A 49 -12.82 -0.92 -10.87
N VAL A 50 -12.76 0.03 -9.94
CA VAL A 50 -13.65 0.09 -8.78
C VAL A 50 -14.62 1.22 -9.03
N LEU A 51 -15.88 0.88 -9.28
CA LEU A 51 -16.92 1.85 -9.58
C LEU A 51 -17.85 2.01 -8.39
N VAL A 52 -18.19 3.26 -8.09
CA VAL A 52 -19.12 3.67 -7.06
C VAL A 52 -20.44 4.09 -7.70
N SER A 53 -21.53 3.68 -7.06
CA SER A 53 -22.90 4.03 -7.43
C SER A 53 -23.69 4.45 -6.20
N THR A 54 -24.58 5.42 -6.38
CA THR A 54 -25.54 5.86 -5.38
C THR A 54 -26.85 5.08 -5.54
N GLY A 55 -27.42 4.67 -4.41
CA GLY A 55 -28.77 4.12 -4.31
C GLY A 55 -29.59 4.92 -3.30
N TRP A 56 -30.84 4.52 -3.06
CA TRP A 56 -31.65 5.15 -2.02
C TRP A 56 -30.97 5.01 -0.66
N LYS A 57 -30.55 6.14 -0.08
CA LYS A 57 -29.83 6.25 1.20
C LYS A 57 -28.64 5.29 1.32
N SER A 58 -27.93 5.06 0.22
CA SER A 58 -26.77 4.18 0.23
C SER A 58 -25.77 4.48 -0.88
N LEU A 59 -24.53 4.14 -0.61
CA LEU A 59 -23.43 4.12 -1.57
C LEU A 59 -22.90 2.69 -1.67
N GLU A 60 -22.58 2.27 -2.89
CA GLU A 60 -22.02 0.96 -3.19
C GLU A 60 -20.80 1.12 -4.08
N ALA A 61 -19.64 0.62 -3.64
CA ALA A 61 -18.46 0.41 -4.48
C ALA A 61 -18.41 -1.05 -4.93
N GLY A 62 -18.10 -1.30 -6.20
CA GLY A 62 -18.01 -2.64 -6.75
C GLY A 62 -16.76 -2.85 -7.58
N PHE A 63 -16.31 -4.11 -7.67
CA PHE A 63 -15.27 -4.56 -8.57
C PHE A 63 -15.83 -4.78 -9.98
N PHE A 64 -15.17 -4.20 -10.98
CA PHE A 64 -15.53 -4.30 -12.39
C PHE A 64 -14.30 -4.74 -13.19
N PRO A 65 -14.12 -6.06 -13.40
CA PRO A 65 -13.09 -6.56 -14.30
C PRO A 65 -13.41 -6.16 -15.74
N ASP A 66 -12.38 -5.90 -16.54
CA ASP A 66 -12.54 -5.67 -17.96
C ASP A 66 -13.01 -6.94 -18.70
N THR A 67 -13.45 -6.76 -19.94
CA THR A 67 -13.92 -7.82 -20.84
C THR A 67 -12.97 -9.02 -20.93
N TYR A 68 -11.66 -8.81 -20.90
CA TYR A 68 -10.65 -9.88 -21.02
C TYR A 68 -9.85 -10.12 -19.74
N ALA A 69 -10.30 -9.64 -18.59
CA ALA A 69 -9.65 -9.85 -17.29
C ALA A 69 -9.90 -11.25 -16.67
N GLY A 70 -10.20 -12.27 -17.49
CA GLY A 70 -10.46 -13.63 -17.01
C GLY A 70 -9.25 -14.28 -16.33
N ASP A 71 -8.04 -14.02 -16.84
CA ASP A 71 -6.80 -14.50 -16.20
C ASP A 71 -6.54 -13.82 -14.86
N LEU A 72 -6.86 -12.53 -14.73
CA LEU A 72 -6.79 -11.80 -13.47
C LEU A 72 -7.72 -12.44 -12.44
N VAL A 73 -8.98 -12.71 -12.78
CA VAL A 73 -9.95 -13.34 -11.87
C VAL A 73 -9.51 -14.76 -11.47
N ARG A 74 -8.97 -15.55 -12.41
CA ARG A 74 -8.41 -16.87 -12.10
C ARG A 74 -7.23 -16.78 -11.13
N ALA A 75 -6.34 -15.81 -11.36
CA ALA A 75 -5.18 -15.59 -10.49
C ALA A 75 -5.61 -15.12 -9.10
N MET A 76 -6.65 -14.29 -9.00
CA MET A 76 -7.25 -13.92 -7.72
C MET A 76 -7.80 -15.12 -6.95
N GLY A 77 -8.45 -16.07 -7.64
CA GLY A 77 -8.91 -17.32 -7.02
C GLY A 77 -7.77 -18.20 -6.49
N ARG A 78 -6.59 -18.18 -7.12
CA ARG A 78 -5.40 -18.86 -6.58
C ARG A 78 -4.87 -18.15 -5.34
N LYS A 79 -4.75 -16.82 -5.38
CA LYS A 79 -4.29 -16.01 -4.23
C LYS A 79 -5.23 -16.16 -3.03
N ALA A 80 -6.54 -16.23 -3.27
CA ALA A 80 -7.58 -16.43 -2.25
C ALA A 80 -7.32 -17.63 -1.34
N ALA A 81 -6.70 -18.71 -1.85
CA ALA A 81 -6.32 -19.87 -1.05
C ALA A 81 -5.33 -19.52 0.08
N THR A 82 -4.47 -18.53 -0.14
CA THR A 82 -3.48 -18.03 0.84
C THR A 82 -3.95 -16.80 1.61
N SER A 83 -4.87 -16.02 1.04
CA SER A 83 -5.36 -14.76 1.61
C SER A 83 -6.65 -14.88 2.42
N HIS A 84 -7.14 -16.10 2.66
CA HIS A 84 -8.43 -16.37 3.31
C HIS A 84 -8.57 -15.67 4.68
N GLN A 85 -7.66 -15.92 5.62
CA GLN A 85 -7.73 -15.34 6.97
C GLN A 85 -7.64 -13.80 6.99
N PRO A 86 -6.66 -13.14 6.33
CA PRO A 86 -6.63 -11.68 6.31
C PRO A 86 -7.84 -11.08 5.60
N PHE A 87 -8.38 -11.75 4.57
CA PHE A 87 -9.61 -11.31 3.90
C PHE A 87 -10.81 -11.31 4.86
N LEU A 88 -11.06 -12.42 5.58
CA LEU A 88 -12.18 -12.50 6.53
C LEU A 88 -12.04 -11.50 7.69
N SER A 89 -10.83 -11.31 8.21
CA SER A 89 -10.59 -10.32 9.27
C SER A 89 -10.87 -8.89 8.81
N LEU A 90 -10.53 -8.57 7.56
CA LEU A 90 -10.83 -7.26 6.98
C LEU A 90 -12.34 -7.10 6.73
N VAL A 91 -13.02 -8.14 6.25
CA VAL A 91 -14.48 -8.19 6.10
C VAL A 91 -15.16 -7.89 7.43
N SER A 92 -14.82 -8.63 8.50
CA SER A 92 -15.43 -8.44 9.82
C SER A 92 -15.20 -7.03 10.38
N THR A 93 -14.00 -6.47 10.17
CA THR A 93 -13.66 -5.10 10.58
C THR A 93 -14.55 -4.06 9.88
N PHE A 94 -14.75 -4.24 8.57
CA PHE A 94 -15.60 -3.34 7.79
C PHE A 94 -17.09 -3.48 8.12
N GLU A 95 -17.56 -4.69 8.39
CA GLU A 95 -18.96 -4.92 8.79
C GLU A 95 -19.28 -4.35 10.17
N ALA A 96 -18.34 -4.47 11.12
CA ALA A 96 -18.42 -3.81 12.42
C ALA A 96 -18.44 -2.27 12.28
N GLY A 97 -17.75 -1.74 11.26
CA GLY A 97 -17.78 -0.33 10.87
C GLY A 97 -19.04 0.11 10.11
N GLY A 98 -20.09 -0.71 10.06
CA GLY A 98 -21.38 -0.37 9.44
C GLY A 98 -21.44 -0.56 7.92
N LYS A 99 -20.44 -1.22 7.33
CA LYS A 99 -20.45 -1.60 5.90
C LYS A 99 -21.14 -2.96 5.74
N ARG A 100 -21.56 -3.27 4.52
CA ARG A 100 -22.10 -4.57 4.12
C ARG A 100 -21.33 -5.05 2.91
N ILE A 101 -20.76 -6.25 3.02
CA ILE A 101 -19.89 -6.80 1.98
C ILE A 101 -20.66 -7.91 1.28
N GLY A 102 -20.85 -7.75 -0.02
CA GLY A 102 -21.44 -8.77 -0.88
C GLY A 102 -20.37 -9.36 -1.78
N MET A 103 -20.20 -10.66 -1.73
CA MET A 103 -19.27 -11.36 -2.62
C MET A 103 -19.98 -12.54 -3.31
N LYS A 104 -19.74 -12.70 -4.61
CA LYS A 104 -20.13 -13.90 -5.36
C LYS A 104 -18.95 -14.40 -6.17
N VAL A 105 -18.80 -15.72 -6.19
CA VAL A 105 -17.83 -16.41 -7.04
C VAL A 105 -18.60 -17.41 -7.89
N ASN A 106 -18.41 -17.36 -9.22
CA ASN A 106 -19.11 -18.22 -10.17
C ASN A 106 -20.64 -18.22 -9.96
N GLY A 107 -21.21 -17.05 -9.64
CA GLY A 107 -22.64 -16.85 -9.36
C GLY A 107 -23.11 -17.27 -7.96
N SER A 108 -22.30 -17.99 -7.18
CA SER A 108 -22.64 -18.43 -5.83
C SER A 108 -22.27 -17.38 -4.79
N VAL A 109 -23.19 -17.07 -3.87
CA VAL A 109 -22.93 -16.13 -2.77
C VAL A 109 -21.90 -16.72 -1.82
N VAL A 110 -20.87 -15.93 -1.51
CA VAL A 110 -19.85 -16.29 -0.52
C VAL A 110 -20.27 -15.72 0.83
N LEU A 111 -20.45 -16.61 1.80
CA LEU A 111 -20.76 -16.24 3.18
C LEU A 111 -19.47 -16.27 4.02
N PRO A 112 -19.21 -15.27 4.88
CA PRO A 112 -17.98 -15.18 5.66
C PRO A 112 -17.68 -16.45 6.48
N GLU A 113 -18.71 -17.10 7.02
CA GLU A 113 -18.60 -18.34 7.81
C GLU A 113 -18.09 -19.55 7.01
N ASN A 114 -18.29 -19.57 5.70
CA ASN A 114 -17.89 -20.67 4.82
C ASN A 114 -16.51 -20.44 4.21
N GLY A 115 -15.94 -19.25 4.40
CA GLY A 115 -14.66 -18.88 3.84
C GLY A 115 -14.65 -18.64 2.34
N LEU A 116 -13.45 -18.39 1.80
CA LEU A 116 -13.29 -18.17 0.36
C LEU A 116 -13.36 -19.51 -0.41
N PRO A 117 -14.15 -19.61 -1.50
CA PRO A 117 -14.27 -20.83 -2.27
C PRO A 117 -12.95 -21.17 -2.99
N PRO A 118 -12.64 -22.47 -3.19
CA PRO A 118 -11.42 -22.87 -3.90
C PRO A 118 -11.44 -22.45 -5.37
N PRO A 119 -10.27 -22.30 -6.02
CA PRO A 119 -10.18 -22.08 -7.47
C PRO A 119 -10.74 -23.30 -8.26
N PRO A 120 -11.13 -23.13 -9.53
CA PRO A 120 -10.99 -21.92 -10.34
C PRO A 120 -12.13 -20.91 -10.16
N TRP A 121 -11.78 -19.63 -10.15
CA TRP A 121 -12.74 -18.53 -10.23
C TRP A 121 -12.81 -18.06 -11.69
N ASN A 122 -14.00 -18.17 -12.28
CA ASN A 122 -14.30 -17.68 -13.63
C ASN A 122 -15.07 -16.35 -13.59
N GLN A 123 -15.76 -16.08 -12.49
CA GLN A 123 -16.45 -14.83 -12.24
C GLN A 123 -16.28 -14.44 -10.78
N LEU A 124 -16.00 -13.15 -10.55
CA LEU A 124 -15.94 -12.54 -9.22
C LEU A 124 -16.81 -11.29 -9.22
N GLU A 125 -17.77 -11.24 -8.30
CA GLU A 125 -18.43 -10.01 -7.92
C GLU A 125 -18.04 -9.69 -6.47
N LEU A 126 -17.54 -8.48 -6.24
CA LEU A 126 -17.28 -7.96 -4.91
C LEU A 126 -17.90 -6.57 -4.81
N ARG A 127 -18.66 -6.35 -3.75
CA ARG A 127 -19.39 -5.10 -3.50
C ARG A 127 -19.27 -4.72 -2.04
N VAL A 128 -19.06 -3.43 -1.79
CA VAL A 128 -19.06 -2.84 -0.45
C VAL A 128 -20.13 -1.76 -0.43
N ARG A 129 -21.16 -1.97 0.39
CA ARG A 129 -22.27 -1.04 0.55
C ARG A 129 -22.23 -0.38 1.92
N ARG A 130 -22.58 0.90 1.98
CA ARG A 130 -22.79 1.67 3.21
C ARG A 130 -24.12 2.41 3.14
N LEU A 131 -24.87 2.42 4.24
CA LEU A 131 -26.04 3.30 4.37
C LEU A 131 -25.57 4.72 4.69
N THR A 132 -26.15 5.72 4.03
CA THR A 132 -25.83 7.13 4.26
C THR A 132 -27.03 8.02 3.93
N ASP A 133 -27.16 9.12 4.66
CA ASP A 133 -28.10 10.20 4.33
C ASP A 133 -27.48 11.25 3.39
N ALA A 134 -26.17 11.14 3.10
CA ALA A 134 -25.43 12.07 2.23
C ALA A 134 -25.92 12.09 0.78
N THR A 135 -26.65 11.06 0.32
CA THR A 135 -27.32 11.08 -1.00
C THR A 135 -28.41 12.16 -1.11
N SER A 136 -28.82 12.74 0.02
CA SER A 136 -29.73 13.88 0.13
C SER A 136 -29.07 15.11 0.79
N GLY A 137 -27.76 15.04 1.09
CA GLY A 137 -26.99 16.04 1.82
C GLY A 137 -26.11 16.91 0.91
N ASN A 138 -25.03 17.47 1.46
CA ASN A 138 -24.06 18.29 0.73
C ASN A 138 -23.04 17.41 -0.03
N ASP A 139 -22.53 17.88 -1.16
CA ASP A 139 -21.62 17.15 -2.06
C ASP A 139 -20.33 16.67 -1.35
N GLY A 140 -19.85 17.42 -0.36
CA GLY A 140 -18.65 17.07 0.42
C GLY A 140 -18.81 15.80 1.27
N ASP A 141 -20.00 15.59 1.86
CA ASP A 141 -20.27 14.38 2.64
C ASP A 141 -20.34 13.15 1.74
N LEU A 142 -20.83 13.33 0.51
CA LEU A 142 -20.92 12.26 -0.48
C LEU A 142 -19.54 11.86 -1.01
N GLN A 143 -18.64 12.81 -1.26
CA GLN A 143 -17.25 12.54 -1.64
C GLN A 143 -16.53 11.68 -0.59
N ALA A 144 -16.62 12.07 0.69
CA ALA A 144 -15.99 11.34 1.79
C ALA A 144 -16.56 9.92 1.96
N ASP A 145 -17.88 9.76 1.77
CA ASP A 145 -18.50 8.43 1.79
C ASP A 145 -18.08 7.58 0.59
N ALA A 146 -17.98 8.17 -0.61
CA ALA A 146 -17.49 7.49 -1.81
C ALA A 146 -16.04 6.99 -1.62
N GLU A 147 -15.16 7.83 -1.08
CA GLU A 147 -13.79 7.46 -0.69
C GLU A 147 -13.78 6.29 0.30
N THR A 148 -14.70 6.31 1.27
CA THR A 148 -14.80 5.28 2.31
C THR A 148 -15.23 3.91 1.78
N VAL A 149 -16.18 3.86 0.85
CA VAL A 149 -16.62 2.60 0.23
C VAL A 149 -15.64 2.10 -0.83
N ALA A 150 -15.08 3.01 -1.64
CA ALA A 150 -14.10 2.67 -2.67
C ALA A 150 -12.80 2.16 -2.04
N SER A 151 -12.31 2.80 -0.97
CA SER A 151 -11.12 2.35 -0.24
C SER A 151 -11.32 0.95 0.36
N ALA A 152 -12.50 0.66 0.90
CA ALA A 152 -12.79 -0.66 1.45
C ALA A 152 -12.85 -1.74 0.36
N CYS A 153 -13.50 -1.43 -0.77
CA CYS A 153 -13.54 -2.34 -1.92
C CYS A 153 -12.13 -2.62 -2.44
N LEU A 154 -11.33 -1.58 -2.65
CA LEU A 154 -9.95 -1.71 -3.15
C LEU A 154 -9.05 -2.46 -2.17
N ALA A 155 -9.16 -2.22 -0.86
CA ALA A 155 -8.39 -2.96 0.14
C ALA A 155 -8.68 -4.47 0.12
N LEU A 156 -9.95 -4.87 -0.04
CA LEU A 156 -10.33 -6.27 -0.19
C LEU A 156 -9.80 -6.87 -1.50
N LEU A 157 -9.84 -6.10 -2.59
CA LEU A 157 -9.28 -6.53 -3.89
C LEU A 157 -7.78 -6.75 -3.81
N LEU A 158 -7.03 -5.83 -3.19
CA LEU A 158 -5.57 -5.93 -3.04
C LEU A 158 -5.14 -7.19 -2.30
N LEU A 159 -5.93 -7.70 -1.35
CA LEU A 159 -5.66 -8.98 -0.69
C LEU A 159 -5.83 -10.19 -1.62
N LEU A 160 -6.68 -10.06 -2.64
CA LEU A 160 -6.96 -11.11 -3.61
C LEU A 160 -6.10 -10.97 -4.86
N LEU A 161 -5.51 -9.82 -5.15
CA LEU A 161 -4.67 -9.65 -6.33
C LEU A 161 -3.38 -10.47 -6.21
N PRO A 162 -2.96 -11.14 -7.30
CA PRO A 162 -1.70 -11.88 -7.36
C PRO A 162 -0.51 -10.90 -7.49
N LEU A 163 -0.27 -10.09 -6.46
CA LEU A 163 0.82 -9.09 -6.45
C LEU A 163 2.20 -9.71 -6.20
N GLU A 164 2.28 -11.04 -6.14
CA GLU A 164 3.49 -11.83 -5.95
C GLU A 164 3.74 -12.60 -7.25
N GLU A 165 4.83 -12.29 -7.95
CA GLU A 165 5.34 -13.12 -9.04
C GLU A 165 6.14 -14.29 -8.42
N GLU A 166 5.83 -15.53 -8.82
CA GLU A 166 6.67 -16.69 -8.50
C GLU A 166 8.04 -16.50 -9.19
N GLU A 167 9.14 -16.61 -8.44
CA GLU A 167 10.49 -16.52 -9.02
C GLU A 167 10.71 -17.60 -10.07
N PRO A 168 11.19 -17.27 -11.29
CA PRO A 168 11.89 -18.25 -12.10
C PRO A 168 13.26 -18.47 -11.48
N ALA A 169 13.50 -19.70 -11.02
CA ALA A 169 14.76 -20.13 -10.44
C ALA A 169 15.96 -19.79 -11.36
N GLY A 170 16.83 -18.92 -10.85
CA GLY A 170 18.26 -18.84 -11.18
C GLY A 170 18.65 -18.42 -12.60
N LEU A 171 19.21 -17.22 -12.74
CA LEU A 171 20.20 -16.95 -13.80
C LEU A 171 21.41 -16.19 -13.21
N PRO A 172 22.65 -16.53 -13.64
CA PRO A 172 23.87 -15.99 -13.04
C PRO A 172 24.16 -14.56 -13.54
N LEU A 173 24.69 -13.75 -12.63
CA LEU A 173 25.25 -12.42 -12.89
C LEU A 173 26.43 -12.53 -13.88
N PHE A 174 26.36 -11.85 -15.02
CA PHE A 174 27.49 -11.71 -15.93
C PHE A 174 28.30 -10.43 -15.65
N GLU A 175 29.61 -10.63 -15.50
CA GLU A 175 30.67 -9.62 -15.54
C GLU A 175 30.83 -9.06 -16.95
N ALA A 176 30.60 -7.75 -17.11
CA ALA A 176 31.32 -6.83 -18.02
C ALA A 176 30.63 -5.45 -17.91
N GLY A 177 31.37 -4.42 -17.55
CA GLY A 177 30.83 -3.06 -17.39
C GLY A 177 30.15 -2.55 -18.66
N LEU A 178 28.90 -2.13 -18.53
CA LEU A 178 28.15 -1.45 -19.59
C LEU A 178 28.61 0.03 -19.71
N PRO A 179 28.58 0.63 -20.92
CA PRO A 179 29.02 2.01 -21.13
C PRO A 179 28.10 3.02 -20.42
N GLU A 180 28.65 4.19 -20.06
CA GLU A 180 27.92 5.27 -19.40
C GLU A 180 26.69 5.69 -20.25
N GLY A 181 25.48 5.54 -19.68
CA GLY A 181 24.22 5.80 -20.37
C GLY A 181 23.55 4.56 -21.00
N ALA A 182 24.11 3.36 -20.85
CA ALA A 182 23.37 2.13 -21.13
C ALA A 182 22.21 1.99 -20.14
N CYS A 183 20.99 1.81 -20.66
CA CYS A 183 19.82 1.52 -19.84
C CYS A 183 19.96 0.10 -19.27
N SER A 184 20.70 -0.03 -18.17
CA SER A 184 20.72 -1.26 -17.38
C SER A 184 19.45 -1.31 -16.57
N THR A 185 18.54 -2.22 -16.90
CA THR A 185 17.45 -2.59 -16.00
C THR A 185 18.07 -3.35 -14.84
N VAL A 186 18.53 -2.60 -13.84
CA VAL A 186 18.83 -3.18 -12.53
C VAL A 186 17.47 -3.44 -11.91
N THR A 187 17.02 -4.69 -11.97
CA THR A 187 15.88 -5.18 -11.20
C THR A 187 16.30 -5.14 -9.74
N VAL A 188 16.13 -3.99 -9.11
CA VAL A 188 16.30 -3.87 -7.66
C VAL A 188 15.14 -4.66 -7.08
N ASN A 189 15.41 -5.86 -6.56
CA ASN A 189 14.50 -6.62 -5.71
C ASN A 189 14.10 -5.72 -4.53
N ARG A 190 13.07 -4.90 -4.73
CA ARG A 190 12.52 -4.03 -3.70
C ARG A 190 11.64 -4.90 -2.83
N TYR A 191 12.30 -5.57 -1.90
CA TYR A 191 11.69 -6.21 -0.73
C TYR A 191 11.03 -5.14 0.16
N GLU A 192 9.97 -4.48 -0.32
CA GLU A 192 9.06 -3.67 0.50
C GLU A 192 7.83 -4.54 0.78
N ARG A 193 8.01 -5.49 1.70
CA ARG A 193 7.06 -6.53 2.11
C ARG A 193 5.80 -5.91 2.72
N SER A 194 4.64 -6.22 2.13
CA SER A 194 3.28 -5.91 2.60
C SER A 194 3.00 -4.42 2.87
N PRO A 195 2.26 -3.74 1.97
CA PRO A 195 1.69 -2.42 2.24
C PRO A 195 0.92 -2.37 3.57
N ALA A 196 0.32 -3.49 3.99
CA ALA A 196 -0.37 -3.62 5.27
C ALA A 196 0.60 -3.59 6.46
N ASN A 197 1.74 -4.29 6.40
CA ASN A 197 2.74 -4.26 7.46
C ASN A 197 3.41 -2.88 7.54
N ARG A 198 3.65 -2.25 6.39
CA ARG A 198 4.12 -0.87 6.33
C ARG A 198 3.13 0.09 6.97
N ALA A 199 1.85 0.00 6.60
CA ALA A 199 0.80 0.84 7.17
C ALA A 199 0.65 0.61 8.68
N ALA A 200 0.69 -0.65 9.13
CA ALA A 200 0.63 -1.01 10.55
C ALA A 200 1.85 -0.50 11.34
N CYS A 201 3.06 -0.63 10.79
CA CYS A 201 4.28 -0.07 11.39
C CYS A 201 4.17 1.45 11.53
N ILE A 202 3.71 2.16 10.50
CA ILE A 202 3.56 3.62 10.54
C ILE A 202 2.44 4.04 11.48
N ALA A 203 1.33 3.28 11.53
CA ALA A 203 0.26 3.52 12.49
C ALA A 203 0.72 3.33 13.95
N ALA A 204 1.60 2.35 14.20
CA ALA A 204 2.13 2.07 15.54
C ALA A 204 3.23 3.06 15.98
N HIS A 205 4.15 3.40 15.08
CA HIS A 205 5.39 4.14 15.41
C HIS A 205 5.42 5.59 14.91
N GLY A 206 4.45 5.99 14.08
CA GLY A 206 4.43 7.28 13.39
C GLY A 206 5.44 7.37 12.23
N SER A 207 5.58 8.56 11.67
CA SER A 207 6.45 8.85 10.51
C SER A 207 7.78 9.51 10.89
N ARG A 208 8.19 9.42 12.15
CA ARG A 208 9.47 9.96 12.63
C ARG A 208 10.53 8.87 12.59
N CYS A 209 11.74 9.23 12.15
CA CYS A 209 12.85 8.29 12.08
C CYS A 209 13.18 7.74 13.48
N GLY A 210 13.04 6.42 13.61
CA GLY A 210 13.34 5.67 14.81
C GLY A 210 14.79 5.76 15.24
N ILE A 211 15.75 6.11 14.37
CA ILE A 211 17.18 6.25 14.70
C ILE A 211 17.55 7.70 15.06
N CYS A 212 17.39 8.64 14.12
CA CYS A 212 17.91 10.01 14.27
C CYS A 212 16.86 11.04 14.70
N GLY A 213 15.58 10.67 14.73
CA GLY A 213 14.46 11.54 15.07
C GLY A 213 14.01 12.50 13.96
N PHE A 214 14.57 12.38 12.75
CA PHE A 214 14.20 13.21 11.60
C PHE A 214 12.75 12.99 11.19
N ASP A 215 12.08 14.06 10.80
CA ASP A 215 10.66 14.10 10.44
C ASP A 215 10.50 14.93 9.17
N PHE A 216 10.09 14.27 8.08
CA PHE A 216 9.99 14.92 6.77
C PHE A 216 8.90 15.98 6.70
N GLY A 217 7.76 15.76 7.39
CA GLY A 217 6.67 16.73 7.41
C GLY A 217 7.04 18.02 8.14
N VAL A 218 7.83 17.91 9.21
CA VAL A 218 8.33 19.08 9.96
C VAL A 218 9.31 19.90 9.14
N VAL A 219 10.19 19.25 8.35
CA VAL A 219 11.27 19.93 7.64
C VAL A 219 10.85 20.42 6.25
N TYR A 220 10.09 19.62 5.51
CA TYR A 220 9.72 19.89 4.11
C TYR A 220 8.24 20.28 3.93
N GLY A 221 7.47 20.31 5.02
CA GLY A 221 6.07 20.71 4.99
C GLY A 221 5.15 19.66 4.33
N PRO A 222 3.99 20.09 3.80
CA PRO A 222 2.93 19.19 3.31
C PRO A 222 3.40 18.20 2.23
N LEU A 223 4.36 18.61 1.40
CA LEU A 223 4.91 17.80 0.32
C LEU A 223 5.45 16.43 0.80
N ALA A 224 6.01 16.39 2.02
CA ALA A 224 6.62 15.18 2.57
C ALA A 224 5.94 14.75 3.88
N HIS A 225 4.72 15.23 4.13
CA HIS A 225 3.96 14.84 5.32
C HIS A 225 3.69 13.32 5.31
N GLY A 226 4.07 12.64 6.39
CA GLY A 226 3.94 11.18 6.49
C GLY A 226 4.97 10.38 5.69
N TYR A 227 5.92 11.03 5.00
CA TYR A 227 6.99 10.33 4.28
C TYR A 227 8.00 9.72 5.25
N ILE A 228 8.18 8.40 5.16
CA ILE A 228 9.17 7.62 5.91
C ILE A 228 9.40 6.27 5.23
N GLU A 229 10.59 5.69 5.38
CA GLU A 229 10.91 4.33 4.92
C GLU A 229 10.70 3.34 6.07
N VAL A 230 10.35 2.09 5.79
CA VAL A 230 10.15 1.05 6.83
C VAL A 230 11.20 -0.03 6.63
N HIS A 231 11.98 -0.27 7.68
CA HIS A 231 13.10 -1.21 7.69
C HIS A 231 12.77 -2.43 8.54
N HIS A 232 13.19 -3.63 8.10
CA HIS A 232 13.11 -4.83 8.93
C HIS A 232 14.31 -4.88 9.86
N ARG A 233 14.08 -5.01 11.17
CA ARG A 233 15.15 -5.16 12.17
C ARG A 233 15.95 -6.43 11.93
N THR A 234 15.27 -7.55 11.68
CA THR A 234 15.92 -8.78 11.24
C THR A 234 15.90 -8.86 9.71
N PRO A 235 17.05 -9.10 9.05
CA PRO A 235 17.08 -9.25 7.61
C PRO A 235 16.14 -10.36 7.15
N VAL A 236 15.36 -10.02 6.14
CA VAL A 236 14.43 -10.89 5.43
C VAL A 236 15.05 -12.25 5.06
N SER A 237 16.31 -12.26 4.62
CA SER A 237 17.05 -13.46 4.21
C SER A 237 17.36 -14.43 5.36
N ARG A 238 17.17 -14.00 6.61
CA ARG A 238 17.35 -14.82 7.82
C ARG A 238 16.02 -15.25 8.44
N MET A 239 14.90 -14.79 7.91
CA MET A 239 13.58 -15.22 8.33
C MET A 239 13.28 -16.56 7.66
N GLY A 240 13.09 -17.61 8.44
CA GLY A 240 12.73 -18.93 7.92
C GLY A 240 11.38 -18.92 7.19
N ASP A 241 11.14 -19.97 6.39
CA ASP A 241 9.88 -20.13 5.67
C ASP A 241 8.67 -20.09 6.65
N GLY A 242 7.69 -19.23 6.34
CA GLY A 242 6.49 -19.05 7.17
C GLY A 242 6.61 -18.03 8.31
N TYR A 243 7.70 -17.29 8.43
CA TYR A 243 7.85 -16.22 9.43
C TYR A 243 6.79 -15.11 9.23
N ARG A 244 5.97 -14.88 10.25
CA ARG A 244 4.97 -13.80 10.26
C ARG A 244 5.59 -12.55 10.86
N VAL A 245 5.78 -11.53 10.02
CA VAL A 245 6.28 -10.22 10.45
C VAL A 245 5.28 -9.58 11.40
N ASP A 246 5.73 -9.24 12.61
CA ASP A 246 5.06 -8.37 13.56
C ASP A 246 5.42 -6.91 13.23
N PRO A 247 4.48 -6.10 12.71
CA PRO A 247 4.77 -4.72 12.32
C PRO A 247 5.24 -3.80 13.46
N VAL A 248 5.03 -4.19 14.72
CA VAL A 248 5.44 -3.42 15.89
C VAL A 248 6.87 -3.78 16.28
N HIS A 249 7.21 -5.06 16.26
CA HIS A 249 8.49 -5.56 16.79
C HIS A 249 9.55 -5.83 15.74
N ASP A 250 9.16 -6.23 14.52
CA ASP A 250 10.09 -6.60 13.45
C ASP A 250 10.41 -5.42 12.52
N LEU A 251 9.63 -4.34 12.58
CA LEU A 251 9.74 -3.18 11.70
C LEU A 251 10.10 -1.92 12.47
N ILE A 252 10.81 -1.00 11.80
CA ILE A 252 11.15 0.31 12.33
C ILE A 252 11.07 1.38 11.22
N PRO A 253 10.42 2.53 11.47
CA PRO A 253 10.41 3.65 10.53
C PRO A 253 11.78 4.35 10.50
N LEU A 254 12.42 4.49 9.36
CA LEU A 254 13.71 5.16 9.15
C LEU A 254 13.61 6.26 8.09
N CYS A 255 14.37 7.35 8.23
CA CYS A 255 14.52 8.30 7.14
C CYS A 255 15.43 7.73 6.04
N ALA A 256 15.31 8.24 4.82
CA ALA A 256 16.10 7.82 3.66
C ALA A 256 17.61 7.71 3.95
N ASN A 257 18.17 8.68 4.68
CA ASN A 257 19.59 8.69 5.02
C ASN A 257 19.98 7.58 6.01
N CYS A 258 19.16 7.34 7.03
CA CYS A 258 19.44 6.29 8.02
C CYS A 258 19.21 4.90 7.42
N HIS A 259 18.17 4.76 6.59
CA HIS A 259 17.89 3.53 5.87
C HIS A 259 19.02 3.17 4.89
N ALA A 260 19.51 4.14 4.11
CA ALA A 260 20.68 3.94 3.27
C ALA A 260 21.94 3.59 4.09
N ALA A 261 22.11 4.16 5.29
CA ALA A 261 23.27 3.91 6.13
C ALA A 261 23.29 2.49 6.72
N VAL A 262 22.15 1.94 7.17
CA VAL A 262 22.10 0.56 7.71
C VAL A 262 22.41 -0.48 6.65
N HIS A 263 22.11 -0.20 5.38
CA HIS A 263 22.40 -1.07 4.23
C HIS A 263 23.81 -0.89 3.63
N ARG A 264 24.70 -0.11 4.25
CA ARG A 264 26.11 0.00 3.79
C ARG A 264 26.95 -1.23 4.08
N VAL A 265 26.43 -2.16 4.88
CA VAL A 265 27.05 -3.44 5.24
C VAL A 265 26.06 -4.58 5.00
N ASP A 266 26.57 -5.77 4.69
CA ASP A 266 25.77 -6.99 4.51
C ASP A 266 26.28 -8.09 5.47
N PRO A 267 25.46 -8.60 6.41
CA PRO A 267 24.06 -8.23 6.68
C PRO A 267 23.89 -6.76 7.12
N PRO A 268 22.69 -6.17 6.91
CA PRO A 268 22.38 -4.82 7.37
C PRO A 268 22.74 -4.59 8.84
N MET A 269 23.22 -3.38 9.14
CA MET A 269 23.57 -2.97 10.50
C MET A 269 22.32 -2.85 11.38
N GLU A 270 22.42 -3.33 12.62
CA GLU A 270 21.36 -3.16 13.61
C GLU A 270 21.06 -1.67 13.87
N PRO A 271 19.77 -1.25 13.87
CA PRO A 271 19.38 0.14 14.08
C PRO A 271 19.96 0.77 15.36
N GLU A 272 20.04 0.00 16.44
CA GLU A 272 20.61 0.41 17.72
C GLU A 272 22.10 0.77 17.60
N THR A 273 22.87 0.01 16.83
CA THR A 273 24.29 0.30 16.57
C THR A 273 24.46 1.63 15.86
N LEU A 274 23.66 1.90 14.81
CA LEU A 274 23.72 3.18 14.11
C LEU A 274 23.28 4.36 15.02
N ARG A 275 22.30 4.13 15.91
CA ARG A 275 21.88 5.12 16.90
C ARG A 275 23.01 5.50 17.84
N GLU A 276 23.75 4.53 18.36
CA GLU A 276 24.90 4.76 19.25
C GLU A 276 26.04 5.49 18.55
N MET A 277 26.33 5.14 17.30
CA MET A 277 27.32 5.84 16.48
C MET A 277 26.97 7.32 16.31
N LEU A 278 25.70 7.62 15.99
CA LEU A 278 25.23 9.00 15.85
C LEU A 278 25.25 9.75 17.19
N ALA A 279 24.87 9.10 18.28
CA ALA A 279 24.92 9.70 19.62
C ALA A 279 26.37 10.04 20.03
N THR A 280 27.31 9.15 19.75
CA THR A 280 28.74 9.35 20.02
C THR A 280 29.31 10.49 19.17
N ARG A 281 29.00 10.51 17.87
CA ARG A 281 29.42 11.59 16.95
C ARG A 281 28.85 12.94 17.37
N ARG A 282 27.55 13.02 17.73
CA ARG A 282 26.91 14.24 18.23
C ARG A 282 27.58 14.78 19.50
N ARG A 283 28.00 13.89 20.41
CA ARG A 283 28.76 14.26 21.63
C ARG A 283 30.18 14.75 21.32
N MET A 284 30.84 14.20 20.30
CA MET A 284 32.16 14.63 19.86
C MET A 284 32.14 15.98 19.11
N THR A 285 31.11 16.23 18.29
CA THR A 285 30.96 17.49 17.54
C THR A 285 30.47 18.66 18.41
N CYS A 286 29.93 18.39 19.60
CA CYS A 286 29.56 19.41 20.58
C CYS A 286 30.65 19.71 21.62
N ARG A 287 31.87 19.16 21.49
CA ARG A 287 33.01 19.65 22.29
C ARG A 287 33.44 21.01 21.71
N PRO A 288 33.41 22.12 22.48
CA PRO A 288 33.98 23.37 22.00
C PRO A 288 35.46 23.14 21.70
N ASP A 289 35.88 23.55 20.50
CA ASP A 289 37.25 23.36 20.00
C ASP A 289 38.23 24.08 20.94
N SER A 290 38.96 23.31 21.75
CA SER A 290 39.96 23.84 22.68
C SER A 290 41.27 24.12 21.93
N ARG A 291 41.22 24.91 20.86
CA ARG A 291 42.39 25.45 20.17
C ARG A 291 42.37 26.96 20.27
N SER A 292 42.69 27.46 21.46
CA SER A 292 43.16 28.83 21.65
C SER A 292 44.43 29.03 20.82
N HIS A 293 44.31 29.76 19.70
CA HIS A 293 45.47 30.37 19.07
C HIS A 293 45.89 31.56 19.94
N PRO A 294 47.15 31.64 20.40
CA PRO A 294 47.60 32.81 21.14
C PRO A 294 47.71 33.97 20.14
N VAL A 295 46.83 34.95 20.27
CA VAL A 295 47.00 36.24 19.61
C VAL A 295 48.24 36.90 20.24
N LYS A 296 49.31 37.01 19.46
CA LYS A 296 50.47 37.81 19.87
C LYS A 296 50.07 39.28 19.94
N PRO A 297 50.40 40.00 21.02
CA PRO A 297 50.13 41.42 21.11
C PRO A 297 51.12 42.20 20.24
N SER A 298 50.59 43.18 19.53
CA SER A 298 51.31 44.31 18.94
C SER A 298 50.60 45.59 19.29
#